data_AF-A0A2V9SLP3-F1
#
_entry.id   AF-A0A2V9SLP3-F1
#
_cell.length_a   1.000
_cell.length_b   1.000
_cell.length_c   1.000
_cell.angle_alpha   90.00
_cell.angle_beta   90.00
_cell.angle_gamma   90.00
#
_symmetry.space_group_name_H-M   'P 1'
#
loop_
_entity.id
_entity.type
_entity.pdbx_description
1 polymer ?
#
loop_
_entity_poly.entity_id
_entity_poly.type
_entity_poly.pdbx_seq_one_letter_code
_entity_poly.pdbx_strand_id
1 'polypeptide(L)'
;MRQLHPIRALLLAGFAILLLVPFSAQAQQLAKRLILKDGSYQLATKWEKKADRVRYFSAERNEWEEVPNTLVDWDATDKYEKDRAAGKPAPEAVVLDKELEAERQADEAKSPHVAPGLRLPDEGGVVLLDNYQSKPELVQLEQNGGEVNKNMKGNILRAAINPIASAKQTIELPGLHAKIQAHTTLPAIYINVEQQDQGAEASTQGSQKTQQPEQPWDRFRIVRLDSKEGKRIVGDIKIAVYGKVSQNQKLIPITAEKLTGGWVKVTPTAALAPGEYAVAEMLGKEGMNLFVWDFGVNPSAPANATSWKPEPSVTPDKAKGLDKRQ
;
A
#
# COMPACT_ATOMS: atom_id res chain seq x y z
N MET A 1 11.87 -52.29 58.11
CA MET A 1 12.89 -52.43 59.17
C MET A 1 14.17 -52.98 58.55
N ARG A 2 15.31 -52.35 58.89
CA ARG A 2 16.72 -52.75 58.69
C ARG A 2 17.22 -52.85 57.23
N GLN A 3 18.22 -52.13 56.72
CA GLN A 3 19.39 -51.33 57.17
C GLN A 3 20.60 -51.86 56.37
N LEU A 4 21.24 -50.94 55.64
CA LEU A 4 22.68 -50.78 55.37
C LEU A 4 23.46 -51.69 54.38
N HIS A 5 24.18 -50.98 53.49
CA HIS A 5 25.22 -51.41 52.55
C HIS A 5 26.55 -51.76 53.27
N PRO A 6 27.55 -52.32 52.56
CA PRO A 6 28.68 -51.45 52.18
C PRO A 6 29.34 -51.72 50.81
N ILE A 7 29.97 -50.65 50.33
CA ILE A 7 30.80 -50.44 49.13
C ILE A 7 32.13 -51.21 49.21
N ARG A 8 32.65 -51.75 48.09
CA ARG A 8 34.08 -51.71 47.72
C ARG A 8 34.30 -51.68 46.20
N ALA A 9 35.19 -50.77 45.81
CA ALA A 9 35.62 -50.44 44.46
C ALA A 9 36.69 -51.41 43.91
N LEU A 10 36.78 -51.52 42.57
CA LEU A 10 38.05 -51.77 41.89
C LEU A 10 38.04 -51.16 40.47
N LEU A 11 39.01 -50.28 40.24
CA LEU A 11 39.40 -49.69 38.96
C LEU A 11 40.01 -50.74 38.02
N LEU A 12 39.73 -50.65 36.72
CA LEU A 12 40.70 -50.97 35.67
C LEU A 12 40.34 -50.21 34.38
N ALA A 13 41.31 -49.40 33.96
CA ALA A 13 41.30 -48.59 32.75
C ALA A 13 41.49 -49.45 31.50
N GLY A 14 40.84 -49.07 30.39
CA GLY A 14 41.01 -49.72 29.09
C GLY A 14 40.57 -48.80 27.96
N PHE A 15 41.55 -48.13 27.37
CA PHE A 15 41.52 -47.22 26.23
C PHE A 15 40.78 -47.82 25.03
N ALA A 16 39.74 -47.15 24.51
CA ALA A 16 39.23 -47.39 23.16
C ALA A 16 38.91 -46.05 22.50
N ILE A 17 39.73 -45.75 21.49
CA ILE A 17 39.88 -44.48 20.80
C ILE A 17 38.65 -44.18 19.93
N LEU A 18 38.09 -43.00 20.21
CA LEU A 18 37.45 -42.04 19.32
C LEU A 18 37.64 -42.32 17.80
N LEU A 19 36.62 -42.84 17.13
CA LEU A 19 36.41 -42.64 15.68
C LEU A 19 35.29 -41.60 15.50
N LEU A 20 35.56 -40.37 15.94
CA LEU A 20 34.92 -39.20 15.36
C LEU A 20 35.53 -39.05 13.96
N VAL A 21 34.90 -39.66 12.96
CA VAL A 21 35.12 -39.23 11.57
C VAL A 21 34.56 -37.80 11.53
N PRO A 22 35.38 -36.76 11.35
CA PRO A 22 34.82 -35.49 10.96
C PRO A 22 34.22 -35.77 9.59
N PHE A 23 32.90 -35.89 9.51
CA PHE A 23 32.20 -35.43 8.32
C PHE A 23 32.64 -33.99 8.20
N SER A 24 33.70 -33.80 7.41
CA SER A 24 34.09 -32.50 6.94
C SER A 24 32.81 -31.97 6.35
N ALA A 25 32.24 -30.95 6.99
CA ALA A 25 31.34 -30.07 6.31
C ALA A 25 32.16 -29.60 5.11
N GLN A 26 32.01 -30.30 3.99
CA GLN A 26 32.32 -29.74 2.68
C GLN A 26 31.39 -28.56 2.64
N ALA A 27 31.87 -27.43 3.15
CA ALA A 27 31.28 -26.11 2.94
C ALA A 27 30.87 -26.15 1.49
N GLN A 28 29.55 -26.14 1.23
CA GLN A 28 29.01 -26.41 -0.10
C GLN A 28 29.86 -25.63 -1.07
N GLN A 29 30.74 -26.34 -1.79
CA GLN A 29 31.70 -25.67 -2.63
C GLN A 29 30.86 -25.27 -3.81
N LEU A 30 30.23 -24.08 -3.70
CA LEU A 30 29.34 -23.50 -4.69
C LEU A 30 30.00 -23.74 -6.05
N ALA A 31 29.27 -24.28 -7.00
CA ALA A 31 29.86 -24.67 -8.28
C ALA A 31 30.61 -23.47 -8.90
N LYS A 32 31.76 -23.74 -9.49
CA LYS A 32 32.49 -22.78 -10.33
C LYS A 32 31.73 -22.58 -11.64
N ARG A 33 31.94 -21.46 -12.32
CA ARG A 33 31.34 -21.22 -13.64
C ARG A 33 32.40 -21.28 -14.73
N LEU A 34 32.28 -22.23 -15.64
CA LEU A 34 33.04 -22.25 -16.88
C LEU A 34 32.24 -21.43 -17.91
N ILE A 35 32.67 -20.19 -18.15
CA ILE A 35 31.95 -19.22 -19.00
C ILE A 35 32.32 -19.45 -20.46
N LEU A 36 31.32 -19.51 -21.33
CA LEU A 36 31.47 -19.66 -22.77
C LEU A 36 31.39 -18.29 -23.46
N LYS A 37 31.96 -18.18 -24.67
CA LYS A 37 32.02 -16.93 -25.44
C LYS A 37 30.66 -16.37 -25.87
N ASP A 38 29.62 -17.20 -25.85
CA ASP A 38 28.24 -16.76 -26.09
C ASP A 38 27.57 -16.17 -24.84
N GLY A 39 28.26 -16.15 -23.70
CA GLY A 39 27.76 -15.65 -22.42
C GLY A 39 27.07 -16.71 -21.56
N SER A 40 26.84 -17.92 -22.08
CA SER A 40 26.35 -19.05 -21.28
C SER A 40 27.46 -19.60 -20.37
N TYR A 41 27.10 -20.45 -19.41
CA TYR A 41 28.09 -21.08 -18.53
C TYR A 41 27.72 -22.51 -18.17
N GLN A 42 28.74 -23.31 -17.89
CA GLN A 42 28.61 -24.64 -17.31
C GLN A 42 28.99 -24.61 -15.83
N LEU A 43 28.16 -25.20 -14.97
CA LEU A 43 28.46 -25.35 -13.56
C LEU A 43 29.47 -26.50 -13.38
N ALA A 44 30.67 -26.19 -12.89
CA ALA A 44 31.76 -27.15 -12.77
C ALA A 44 32.35 -27.15 -11.36
N THR A 45 32.89 -28.28 -10.92
CA THR A 45 33.71 -28.32 -9.68
C THR A 45 35.20 -28.17 -9.99
N LYS A 46 35.64 -28.69 -11.14
CA LYS A 46 37.02 -28.66 -11.65
C LYS A 46 37.06 -28.85 -13.18
N TRP A 47 38.18 -28.49 -13.82
CA TRP A 47 38.39 -28.69 -15.26
C TRP A 47 39.88 -28.89 -15.61
N GLU A 48 40.11 -29.50 -16.77
CA GLU A 48 41.43 -29.79 -17.37
C GLU A 48 41.45 -29.27 -18.82
N LYS A 49 42.46 -28.47 -19.18
CA LYS A 49 42.66 -28.00 -20.55
C LYS A 49 43.48 -29.05 -21.31
N LYS A 50 42.90 -29.68 -22.34
CA LYS A 50 43.53 -30.67 -23.21
C LYS A 50 43.55 -30.16 -24.65
N ALA A 51 44.57 -29.38 -24.99
CA ALA A 51 44.81 -28.83 -26.32
C ALA A 51 43.56 -28.20 -27.00
N ASP A 52 42.80 -28.99 -27.77
CA ASP A 52 41.60 -28.60 -28.50
C ASP A 52 40.33 -28.59 -27.64
N ARG A 53 40.31 -29.31 -26.50
CA ARG A 53 39.15 -29.49 -25.62
C ARG A 53 39.42 -29.13 -24.17
N VAL A 54 38.35 -28.83 -23.47
CA VAL A 54 38.32 -28.58 -22.03
C VAL A 54 37.40 -29.62 -21.43
N ARG A 55 37.96 -30.48 -20.59
CA ARG A 55 37.20 -31.49 -19.86
C ARG A 55 36.86 -30.92 -18.49
N TYR A 56 35.58 -30.81 -18.14
CA TYR A 56 35.13 -30.28 -16.85
C TYR A 56 34.22 -31.26 -16.13
N PHE A 57 34.26 -31.25 -14.80
CA PHE A 57 33.40 -32.10 -13.99
C PHE A 57 32.14 -31.32 -13.61
N SER A 58 31.02 -31.67 -14.25
CA SER A 58 29.72 -31.03 -14.09
C SER A 58 29.25 -31.10 -12.64
N ALA A 59 28.94 -29.95 -12.05
CA ALA A 59 28.43 -29.87 -10.69
C ALA A 59 26.95 -30.27 -10.60
N GLU A 60 26.24 -30.29 -11.72
CA GLU A 60 24.84 -30.72 -11.79
C GLU A 60 24.73 -32.23 -11.99
N ARG A 61 25.55 -32.78 -12.90
CA ARG A 61 25.47 -34.19 -13.31
C ARG A 61 26.49 -35.11 -12.62
N ASN A 62 27.45 -34.55 -11.88
CA ASN A 62 28.53 -35.30 -11.24
C ASN A 62 29.29 -36.21 -12.22
N GLU A 63 29.48 -35.77 -13.46
CA GLU A 63 30.21 -36.49 -14.50
C GLU A 63 31.18 -35.58 -15.25
N TRP A 64 32.10 -36.19 -15.99
CA TRP A 64 33.02 -35.44 -16.86
C TRP A 64 32.36 -35.15 -18.20
N GLU A 65 32.30 -33.87 -18.53
CA GLU A 65 31.81 -33.35 -19.81
C GLU A 65 32.94 -32.63 -20.55
N GLU A 66 32.78 -32.45 -21.87
CA GLU A 66 33.79 -31.83 -22.72
C GLU A 66 33.20 -30.72 -23.59
N VAL A 67 33.91 -29.59 -23.65
CA VAL A 67 33.63 -28.49 -24.58
C VAL A 67 34.89 -28.13 -25.37
N PRO A 68 34.77 -27.68 -26.63
CA PRO A 68 35.91 -27.12 -27.36
C PRO A 68 36.55 -25.96 -26.59
N ASN A 69 37.87 -25.94 -26.49
CA ASN A 69 38.62 -24.88 -25.81
C ASN A 69 38.39 -23.51 -26.46
N THR A 70 38.11 -23.49 -27.76
CA THR A 70 37.82 -22.26 -28.53
C THR A 70 36.50 -21.59 -28.13
N LEU A 71 35.57 -22.32 -27.50
CA LEU A 71 34.29 -21.80 -27.04
C LEU A 71 34.34 -21.26 -25.60
N VAL A 72 35.37 -21.58 -24.83
CA VAL A 72 35.51 -21.08 -23.46
C VAL A 72 36.05 -19.66 -23.49
N ASP A 73 35.41 -18.77 -22.73
CA ASP A 73 35.93 -17.45 -22.41
C ASP A 73 36.73 -17.56 -21.09
N TRP A 74 38.05 -17.73 -21.22
CA TRP A 74 38.93 -17.85 -20.07
C TRP A 74 39.08 -16.55 -19.29
N ASP A 75 39.05 -15.41 -19.96
CA ASP A 75 39.17 -14.11 -19.30
C ASP A 75 37.95 -13.87 -18.40
N ALA A 76 36.74 -14.16 -18.91
CA ALA A 76 35.51 -14.09 -18.13
C ALA A 76 35.48 -15.14 -17.00
N THR A 77 35.87 -16.38 -17.29
CA THR A 77 35.92 -17.48 -16.31
C THR A 77 36.85 -17.14 -15.14
N ASP A 78 38.10 -16.75 -15.43
CA ASP A 78 39.10 -16.44 -14.42
C ASP A 78 38.72 -15.19 -13.63
N LYS A 79 38.13 -14.19 -14.28
CA LYS A 79 37.58 -13.01 -13.61
C LYS A 79 36.45 -13.35 -12.65
N TYR A 80 35.49 -14.18 -13.06
CA TYR A 80 34.36 -14.58 -12.22
C TYR A 80 34.85 -15.36 -11.00
N GLU A 81 35.74 -16.34 -11.20
CA GLU A 81 36.29 -17.13 -10.10
C GLU A 81 37.09 -16.27 -9.12
N LYS A 82 37.83 -15.27 -9.61
CA LYS A 82 38.56 -14.31 -8.77
C LYS A 82 37.62 -13.40 -7.97
N ASP A 83 36.60 -12.83 -8.61
CA ASP A 83 35.63 -11.95 -7.96
C ASP A 83 34.84 -12.73 -6.90
N ARG A 84 34.45 -13.97 -7.20
CA ARG A 84 33.79 -14.88 -6.27
C ARG A 84 34.71 -15.25 -5.10
N ALA A 85 35.97 -15.60 -5.35
CA ALA A 85 36.94 -15.89 -4.28
C ALA A 85 37.19 -14.68 -3.38
N ALA A 86 37.04 -13.46 -3.92
CA ALA A 86 37.10 -12.21 -3.18
C ALA A 86 35.77 -11.84 -2.48
N GLY A 87 34.75 -12.71 -2.52
CA GLY A 87 33.46 -12.51 -1.86
C GLY A 87 32.55 -11.48 -2.53
N LYS A 88 32.79 -11.10 -3.79
CA LYS A 88 31.90 -10.19 -4.50
C LYS A 88 30.60 -10.91 -4.90
N PRO A 89 29.45 -10.24 -4.82
CA PRO A 89 28.19 -10.79 -5.31
C PRO A 89 28.29 -11.07 -6.82
N ALA A 90 27.66 -12.17 -7.25
CA ALA A 90 27.57 -12.49 -8.67
C ALA A 90 26.82 -11.38 -9.42
N PRO A 91 27.12 -11.13 -10.70
CA PRO A 91 26.44 -10.09 -11.47
C PRO A 91 24.91 -10.21 -11.44
N GLU A 92 24.36 -11.44 -11.44
CA GLU A 92 22.92 -11.66 -11.37
C GLU A 92 22.33 -11.23 -10.03
N ALA A 93 23.04 -11.46 -8.92
CA ALA A 93 22.61 -11.02 -7.59
C ALA A 93 22.58 -9.50 -7.50
N VAL A 94 23.58 -8.81 -8.06
CA VAL A 94 23.60 -7.33 -8.10
C VAL A 94 22.44 -6.76 -8.92
N VAL A 95 22.05 -7.42 -10.01
CA VAL A 95 20.90 -7.00 -10.82
C VAL A 95 19.60 -7.23 -10.06
N LEU A 96 19.44 -8.41 -9.44
CA LEU A 96 18.27 -8.72 -8.63
C LEU A 96 18.11 -7.76 -7.44
N ASP A 97 19.21 -7.45 -6.73
CA ASP A 97 19.19 -6.50 -5.63
C ASP A 97 18.74 -5.10 -6.10
N LYS A 98 19.16 -4.67 -7.30
CA LYS A 98 18.72 -3.40 -7.89
C LYS A 98 17.25 -3.42 -8.31
N GLU A 99 16.78 -4.53 -8.86
CA GLU A 99 15.39 -4.71 -9.26
C GLU A 99 14.46 -4.72 -8.05
N LEU A 100 14.83 -5.48 -7.01
CA LEU A 100 14.10 -5.53 -5.74
C LEU A 100 14.08 -4.16 -5.04
N GLU A 101 15.21 -3.43 -5.07
CA GLU A 101 15.26 -2.06 -4.56
C GLU A 101 14.31 -1.16 -5.35
N ALA A 102 14.32 -1.24 -6.68
CA ALA A 102 13.44 -0.45 -7.53
C ALA A 102 11.96 -0.76 -7.29
N GLU A 103 11.61 -2.04 -7.10
CA GLU A 103 10.26 -2.48 -6.74
C GLU A 103 9.85 -1.91 -5.38
N ARG A 104 10.72 -2.02 -4.36
CA ARG A 104 10.46 -1.42 -3.04
C ARG A 104 10.23 0.08 -3.12
N GLN A 105 11.07 0.80 -3.88
CA GLN A 105 10.89 2.24 -4.09
C GLN A 105 9.58 2.56 -4.81
N ALA A 106 9.18 1.73 -5.78
CA ALA A 106 7.91 1.89 -6.48
C ALA A 106 6.70 1.69 -5.55
N ASP A 107 6.76 0.70 -4.65
CA ASP A 107 5.69 0.45 -3.68
C ASP A 107 5.64 1.51 -2.58
N GLU A 108 6.80 1.97 -2.09
CA GLU A 108 6.88 3.11 -1.17
C GLU A 108 6.32 4.39 -1.80
N ALA A 109 6.49 4.57 -3.11
CA ALA A 109 5.90 5.70 -3.83
C ALA A 109 4.37 5.62 -3.92
N LYS A 110 3.77 4.43 -3.99
CA LYS A 110 2.30 4.25 -4.00
C LYS A 110 1.66 4.52 -2.64
N SER A 111 2.38 4.22 -1.56
CA SER A 111 1.86 4.21 -0.19
C SER A 111 2.63 5.18 0.71
N PRO A 112 2.46 6.51 0.52
CA PRO A 112 3.21 7.51 1.26
C PRO A 112 2.90 7.47 2.77
N HIS A 113 3.90 7.81 3.58
CA HIS A 113 3.70 8.04 5.01
C HIS A 113 3.06 9.40 5.24
N VAL A 114 1.99 9.41 6.05
CA VAL A 114 1.23 10.62 6.37
C VAL A 114 1.38 11.05 7.83
N ALA A 115 1.86 10.14 8.66
CA ALA A 115 2.36 10.36 10.01
C ALA A 115 3.40 9.27 10.35
N PRO A 116 4.22 9.43 11.41
CA PRO A 116 5.18 8.40 11.81
C PRO A 116 4.51 7.03 11.99
N GLY A 117 4.96 6.02 11.24
CA GLY A 117 4.40 4.66 11.27
C GLY A 117 3.03 4.50 10.60
N LEU A 118 2.49 5.53 9.94
CA LEU A 118 1.19 5.47 9.25
C LEU A 118 1.38 5.73 7.75
N ARG A 119 1.14 4.68 6.96
CA ARG A 119 1.14 4.69 5.50
C ARG A 119 -0.28 4.65 4.98
N LEU A 120 -0.53 5.32 3.86
CA LEU A 120 -1.78 5.15 3.13
C LEU A 120 -1.83 3.74 2.49
N PRO A 121 -3.03 3.13 2.37
CA PRO A 121 -3.18 1.81 1.76
C PRO A 121 -2.80 1.85 0.27
N ASP A 122 -2.18 0.79 -0.22
CA ASP A 122 -1.86 0.61 -1.63
C ASP A 122 -3.13 0.41 -2.49
N GLU A 123 -4.18 -0.17 -1.91
CA GLU A 123 -5.52 -0.32 -2.49
C GLU A 123 -6.29 1.01 -2.67
N GLY A 124 -5.73 2.15 -2.26
CA GLY A 124 -6.33 3.47 -2.45
C GLY A 124 -7.56 3.78 -1.60
N GLY A 125 -8.45 4.63 -2.13
CA GLY A 125 -9.70 5.04 -1.47
C GLY A 125 -9.67 6.44 -0.84
N VAL A 126 -10.56 6.65 0.15
CA VAL A 126 -10.67 7.89 0.92
C VAL A 126 -10.40 7.59 2.38
N VAL A 127 -9.36 8.21 2.95
CA VAL A 127 -8.84 7.89 4.29
C VAL A 127 -8.75 9.16 5.13
N LEU A 128 -9.31 9.13 6.33
CA LEU A 128 -9.17 10.17 7.35
C LEU A 128 -7.93 9.89 8.20
N LEU A 129 -7.05 10.88 8.37
CA LEU A 129 -6.08 10.91 9.46
C LEU A 129 -6.74 11.55 10.68
N ASP A 130 -6.98 10.72 11.67
CA ASP A 130 -7.59 11.08 12.93
C ASP A 130 -6.54 11.17 14.04
N ASN A 131 -6.91 11.77 15.16
CA ASN A 131 -6.09 11.90 16.34
C ASN A 131 -6.90 11.58 17.61
N TYR A 132 -7.05 10.28 17.88
CA TYR A 132 -7.78 9.81 19.05
C TYR A 132 -6.88 9.79 20.29
N GLN A 133 -7.26 10.51 21.34
CA GLN A 133 -6.48 10.61 22.59
C GLN A 133 -4.99 10.98 22.36
N SER A 134 -4.75 11.94 21.47
CA SER A 134 -3.40 12.39 21.09
C SER A 134 -2.54 11.35 20.37
N LYS A 135 -3.15 10.26 19.85
CA LYS A 135 -2.48 9.27 19.02
C LYS A 135 -3.01 9.35 17.59
N PRO A 136 -2.14 9.51 16.58
CA PRO A 136 -2.58 9.51 15.20
C PRO A 136 -3.03 8.11 14.80
N GLU A 137 -4.10 8.03 14.02
CA GLU A 137 -4.62 6.80 13.43
C GLU A 137 -5.25 7.09 12.07
N LEU A 138 -5.26 6.09 11.17
CA LEU A 138 -5.91 6.20 9.88
C LEU A 138 -7.24 5.45 9.89
N VAL A 139 -8.27 6.02 9.28
CA VAL A 139 -9.59 5.41 9.21
C VAL A 139 -10.12 5.54 7.79
N GLN A 140 -10.42 4.41 7.14
CA GLN A 140 -11.04 4.44 5.82
C GLN A 140 -12.48 4.95 5.92
N LEU A 141 -12.83 5.91 5.07
CA LEU A 141 -14.21 6.36 4.94
C LEU A 141 -14.95 5.40 4.01
N GLU A 142 -16.13 4.97 4.44
CA GLU A 142 -17.03 4.17 3.61
C GLU A 142 -17.73 5.08 2.59
N GLN A 143 -17.84 4.61 1.35
CA GLN A 143 -18.66 5.29 0.36
C GLN A 143 -20.14 4.93 0.60
N ASN A 144 -20.97 5.94 0.85
CA ASN A 144 -22.39 5.78 1.11
C ASN A 144 -23.23 6.42 0.01
N GLY A 145 -24.22 5.68 -0.49
CA GLY A 145 -25.17 6.17 -1.48
C GLY A 145 -26.24 7.05 -0.83
N GLY A 146 -26.35 8.31 -1.28
CA GLY A 146 -27.45 9.18 -0.91
C GLY A 146 -28.76 8.75 -1.58
N GLU A 147 -29.79 8.47 -0.77
CA GLU A 147 -31.14 8.28 -1.29
C GLU A 147 -31.71 9.62 -1.75
N VAL A 148 -32.24 9.66 -2.98
CA VAL A 148 -32.89 10.87 -3.51
C VAL A 148 -34.36 10.87 -3.13
N ASN A 149 -34.72 11.65 -2.11
CA ASN A 149 -36.10 11.75 -1.66
C ASN A 149 -36.88 12.77 -2.52
N LYS A 150 -37.90 12.27 -3.22
CA LYS A 150 -38.82 13.09 -4.01
C LYS A 150 -39.89 13.64 -3.07
N ASN A 151 -39.70 14.86 -2.56
CA ASN A 151 -40.70 15.58 -1.77
C ASN A 151 -41.91 16.01 -2.63
N MET A 152 -42.67 15.04 -3.14
CA MET A 152 -43.78 15.22 -4.09
C MET A 152 -45.07 15.72 -3.42
N LYS A 153 -45.28 15.39 -2.13
CA LYS A 153 -46.56 15.63 -1.44
C LYS A 153 -46.93 17.11 -1.28
N GLY A 154 -45.94 18.01 -1.19
CA GLY A 154 -46.17 19.47 -1.07
C GLY A 154 -46.22 20.24 -2.39
N ASN A 155 -45.62 19.69 -3.47
CA ASN A 155 -45.43 20.39 -4.73
C ASN A 155 -46.48 20.07 -5.80
N ILE A 156 -47.09 18.87 -5.78
CA ILE A 156 -48.09 18.50 -6.79
C ILE A 156 -49.35 19.37 -6.69
N LEU A 157 -49.79 19.73 -5.47
CA LEU A 157 -50.95 20.61 -5.26
C LEU A 157 -50.69 22.05 -5.73
N ARG A 158 -49.43 22.51 -5.75
CA ARG A 158 -49.06 23.85 -6.23
C ARG A 158 -48.80 23.90 -7.74
N ALA A 159 -48.42 22.78 -8.36
CA ALA A 159 -48.21 22.68 -9.81
C ALA A 159 -49.49 22.93 -10.62
N ALA A 160 -50.67 22.64 -10.05
CA ALA A 160 -51.97 22.94 -10.66
C ALA A 160 -52.33 24.44 -10.63
N ILE A 161 -51.68 25.24 -9.78
CA ILE A 161 -51.97 26.68 -9.58
C ILE A 161 -50.85 27.57 -10.14
N ASN A 162 -49.61 27.07 -10.23
CA ASN A 162 -48.50 27.77 -10.85
C ASN A 162 -47.62 26.80 -11.67
N PRO A 163 -47.65 26.85 -13.02
CA PRO A 163 -46.89 25.96 -13.89
C PRO A 163 -45.36 26.18 -13.83
N ILE A 164 -44.87 27.10 -12.99
CA ILE A 164 -43.44 27.37 -12.76
C ILE A 164 -42.89 26.60 -11.52
N ALA A 165 -43.72 25.79 -10.83
CA ALA A 165 -43.29 25.07 -9.63
C ALA A 165 -42.18 24.02 -9.91
N SER A 166 -40.94 24.33 -9.54
CA SER A 166 -39.79 23.41 -9.63
C SER A 166 -39.90 22.26 -8.63
N ALA A 167 -39.57 21.03 -9.04
CA ALA A 167 -39.46 19.90 -8.11
C ALA A 167 -38.19 20.02 -7.26
N LYS A 168 -38.33 19.92 -5.93
CA LYS A 168 -37.21 19.89 -4.98
C LYS A 168 -37.03 18.47 -4.47
N GLN A 169 -35.82 17.94 -4.60
CA GLN A 169 -35.40 16.65 -4.05
C GLN A 169 -34.24 16.88 -3.08
N THR A 170 -34.03 15.95 -2.14
CA THR A 170 -32.93 15.98 -1.17
C THR A 170 -32.07 14.74 -1.33
N ILE A 171 -30.76 14.88 -1.18
CA ILE A 171 -29.81 13.75 -1.11
C ILE A 171 -29.66 13.41 0.37
N GLU A 172 -30.15 12.24 0.77
CA GLU A 172 -30.29 11.85 2.17
C GLU A 172 -29.42 10.63 2.49
N LEU A 173 -28.66 10.71 3.57
CA LEU A 173 -27.98 9.57 4.18
C LEU A 173 -28.78 9.08 5.39
N PRO A 174 -28.92 7.76 5.57
CA PRO A 174 -29.62 7.22 6.73
C PRO A 174 -28.82 7.48 8.02
N GLY A 175 -29.58 7.53 9.13
CA GLY A 175 -29.04 7.74 10.46
C GLY A 175 -28.68 9.20 10.75
N LEU A 176 -28.56 9.50 12.04
CA LEU A 176 -28.22 10.82 12.56
C LEU A 176 -26.71 11.10 12.57
N HIS A 177 -25.90 10.04 12.54
CA HIS A 177 -24.45 10.13 12.70
C HIS A 177 -23.72 9.22 11.72
N ALA A 178 -22.60 9.70 11.22
CA ALA A 178 -21.63 8.89 10.49
C ALA A 178 -21.02 7.86 11.43
N LYS A 179 -20.68 6.69 10.88
CA LYS A 179 -19.97 5.65 11.66
C LYS A 179 -18.57 6.12 12.07
N ILE A 180 -17.89 6.84 11.16
CA ILE A 180 -16.54 7.35 11.38
C ILE A 180 -16.61 8.76 11.95
N GLN A 181 -15.85 9.00 13.02
CA GLN A 181 -15.80 10.27 13.74
C GLN A 181 -14.36 10.80 13.76
N ALA A 182 -14.16 12.02 13.29
CA ALA A 182 -12.94 12.77 13.47
C ALA A 182 -12.91 13.38 14.88
N HIS A 183 -11.83 13.16 15.60
CA HIS A 183 -11.58 13.72 16.94
C HIS A 183 -10.87 15.08 16.90
N THR A 184 -10.55 15.58 15.70
CA THR A 184 -9.99 16.90 15.44
C THR A 184 -10.95 17.76 14.62
N THR A 185 -10.95 19.07 14.86
CA THR A 185 -11.73 20.03 14.09
C THR A 185 -11.07 20.42 12.77
N LEU A 186 -9.82 20.01 12.53
CA LEU A 186 -9.10 20.20 11.27
C LEU A 186 -8.70 18.83 10.71
N PRO A 187 -9.66 18.02 10.23
CA PRO A 187 -9.36 16.70 9.69
C PRO A 187 -8.51 16.80 8.42
N ALA A 188 -7.49 15.95 8.32
CA ALA A 188 -6.77 15.72 7.08
C ALA A 188 -7.34 14.46 6.41
N ILE A 189 -7.83 14.60 5.19
CA ILE A 189 -8.44 13.52 4.43
C ILE A 189 -7.61 13.27 3.18
N TYR A 190 -7.23 12.03 2.95
CA TYR A 190 -6.43 11.60 1.81
C TYR A 190 -7.33 10.89 0.81
N ILE A 191 -7.22 11.27 -0.46
CA ILE A 191 -8.04 10.75 -1.55
C ILE A 191 -7.11 10.23 -2.64
N ASN A 192 -7.25 8.96 -3.02
CA ASN A 192 -6.55 8.41 -4.18
C ASN A 192 -7.34 8.73 -5.46
N VAL A 193 -6.86 9.68 -6.25
CA VAL A 193 -7.61 10.21 -7.40
C VAL A 193 -7.48 9.31 -8.63
N GLU A 194 -6.28 8.76 -8.85
CA GLU A 194 -5.99 7.92 -10.02
C GLU A 194 -6.80 6.63 -10.04
N GLN A 195 -7.03 6.02 -8.88
CA GLN A 195 -7.88 4.83 -8.78
C GLN A 195 -9.37 5.17 -8.88
N GLN A 196 -9.78 6.34 -8.39
CA GLN A 196 -11.16 6.77 -8.52
C GLN A 196 -11.55 7.07 -9.98
N ASP A 197 -10.59 7.53 -10.80
CA ASP A 197 -10.80 7.68 -12.24
C ASP A 197 -10.95 6.33 -12.96
N GLN A 198 -10.21 5.29 -12.56
CA GLN A 198 -10.34 3.94 -13.13
C GLN A 198 -11.70 3.29 -12.80
N GLY A 199 -12.29 3.61 -11.64
CA GLY A 199 -13.65 3.19 -11.28
C GLY A 199 -14.77 3.98 -11.98
N ALA A 200 -14.46 5.12 -12.59
CA ALA A 200 -15.42 6.05 -13.21
C ALA A 200 -15.62 5.85 -14.73
N GLU A 201 -15.00 4.83 -15.35
CA GLU A 201 -15.12 4.54 -16.79
C GLU A 201 -16.54 4.21 -17.29
N ALA A 202 -17.56 4.24 -16.42
CA ALA A 202 -18.97 4.09 -16.81
C ALA A 202 -19.69 5.41 -17.17
N SER A 203 -19.08 6.58 -17.01
CA SER A 203 -19.80 7.85 -17.27
C SER A 203 -18.92 9.03 -17.69
N THR A 204 -18.32 8.98 -18.89
CA THR A 204 -17.85 10.22 -19.54
C THR A 204 -18.03 10.17 -21.06
N GLN A 205 -19.16 10.71 -21.55
CA GLN A 205 -19.19 11.39 -22.84
C GLN A 205 -19.12 12.91 -22.59
N GLY A 206 -18.02 13.53 -23.03
CA GLY A 206 -18.01 14.95 -23.39
C GLY A 206 -17.45 15.95 -22.37
N SER A 207 -16.13 15.95 -22.16
CA SER A 207 -15.44 17.05 -21.47
C SER A 207 -15.19 18.22 -22.44
N GLN A 208 -16.07 19.22 -22.43
CA GLN A 208 -15.74 20.56 -22.96
C GLN A 208 -14.93 21.33 -21.92
N LYS A 209 -13.75 21.81 -22.32
CA LYS A 209 -12.80 22.60 -21.52
C LYS A 209 -13.44 23.89 -20.96
N THR A 210 -13.40 24.05 -19.65
CA THR A 210 -13.56 25.36 -18.97
C THR A 210 -12.17 26.00 -18.76
N GLN A 211 -12.10 27.33 -18.69
CA GLN A 211 -10.89 28.16 -18.85
C GLN A 211 -9.95 28.26 -17.62
N GLN A 212 -9.97 27.29 -16.72
CA GLN A 212 -9.01 27.19 -15.62
C GLN A 212 -8.44 25.78 -15.65
N PRO A 213 -7.12 25.57 -15.49
CA PRO A 213 -6.59 24.22 -15.37
C PRO A 213 -7.05 23.64 -14.04
N GLU A 214 -8.27 23.09 -14.03
CA GLU A 214 -8.80 22.31 -12.91
C GLU A 214 -7.94 21.06 -12.80
N GLN A 215 -7.27 20.91 -11.67
CA GLN A 215 -6.55 19.70 -11.35
C GLN A 215 -7.55 18.57 -11.14
N PRO A 216 -7.18 17.29 -11.38
CA PRO A 216 -8.10 16.16 -11.19
C PRO A 216 -8.74 16.09 -9.81
N TRP A 217 -8.07 16.64 -8.78
CA TRP A 217 -8.59 16.70 -7.41
C TRP A 217 -9.51 17.90 -7.13
N ASP A 218 -9.57 18.89 -8.03
CA ASP A 218 -10.44 20.06 -7.88
C ASP A 218 -11.93 19.70 -8.00
N ARG A 219 -12.29 18.46 -8.27
CA ARG A 219 -13.67 17.97 -8.17
C ARG A 219 -14.07 17.55 -6.75
N PHE A 220 -13.12 17.29 -5.85
CA PHE A 220 -13.44 16.85 -4.49
C PHE A 220 -13.73 18.05 -3.59
N ARG A 221 -14.81 17.98 -2.82
CA ARG A 221 -15.23 19.03 -1.88
C ARG A 221 -15.64 18.42 -0.56
N ILE A 222 -15.44 19.16 0.53
CA ILE A 222 -16.07 18.85 1.81
C ILE A 222 -17.41 19.59 1.86
N VAL A 223 -18.45 18.89 2.30
CA VAL A 223 -19.81 19.39 2.42
C VAL A 223 -20.27 19.24 3.86
N ARG A 224 -20.90 20.27 4.42
CA ARG A 224 -21.59 20.17 5.72
C ARG A 224 -23.01 19.65 5.52
N LEU A 225 -23.38 18.64 6.29
CA LEU A 225 -24.69 18.01 6.22
C LEU A 225 -25.65 18.67 7.23
N ASP A 226 -26.91 18.78 6.83
CA ASP A 226 -28.01 19.15 7.73
C ASP A 226 -28.65 17.88 8.32
N SER A 227 -29.33 17.98 9.45
CA SER A 227 -30.11 16.88 10.02
C SER A 227 -31.60 17.15 9.89
N LYS A 228 -32.35 16.19 9.35
CA LYS A 228 -33.80 16.27 9.19
C LYS A 228 -34.45 14.90 9.30
N GLU A 229 -35.48 14.77 10.14
CA GLU A 229 -36.31 13.55 10.24
C GLU A 229 -35.49 12.25 10.45
N GLY A 230 -34.43 12.31 11.27
CA GLY A 230 -33.57 11.15 11.54
C GLY A 230 -32.56 10.82 10.44
N LYS A 231 -32.45 11.66 9.41
CA LYS A 231 -31.53 11.53 8.28
C LYS A 231 -30.57 12.72 8.21
N ARG A 232 -29.46 12.52 7.51
CA ARG A 232 -28.51 13.57 7.19
C ARG A 232 -28.67 14.00 5.74
N ILE A 233 -28.77 15.30 5.49
CA ILE A 233 -29.06 15.88 4.18
C ILE A 233 -27.76 16.47 3.63
N VAL A 234 -27.27 15.90 2.52
CA VAL A 234 -26.02 16.33 1.86
C VAL A 234 -26.25 17.59 1.02
N GLY A 235 -27.43 17.68 0.40
CA GLY A 235 -27.78 18.81 -0.45
C GLY A 235 -29.18 18.73 -1.03
N ASP A 236 -29.58 19.83 -1.65
CA ASP A 236 -30.84 19.96 -2.37
C ASP A 236 -30.61 19.85 -3.87
N ILE A 237 -31.48 19.11 -4.57
CA ILE A 237 -31.56 19.10 -6.04
C ILE A 237 -32.84 19.84 -6.44
N LYS A 238 -32.71 20.88 -7.25
CA LYS A 238 -33.83 21.64 -7.84
C LYS A 238 -33.89 21.39 -9.33
N ILE A 239 -35.02 20.89 -9.80
CA ILE A 239 -35.29 20.62 -11.21
C ILE A 239 -36.30 21.67 -11.70
N ALA A 240 -35.85 22.56 -12.57
CA ALA A 240 -36.72 23.55 -13.21
C ALA A 240 -37.63 22.87 -14.24
N VAL A 241 -38.78 23.48 -14.52
CA VAL A 241 -39.81 22.92 -15.42
C VAL A 241 -39.28 22.68 -16.85
N TYR A 242 -38.29 23.47 -17.29
CA TYR A 242 -37.59 23.31 -18.56
C TYR A 242 -36.40 22.33 -18.51
N GLY A 243 -36.29 21.53 -17.45
CA GLY A 243 -35.31 20.44 -17.32
C GLY A 243 -33.97 20.82 -16.70
N LYS A 244 -33.69 22.10 -16.42
CA LYS A 244 -32.42 22.49 -15.78
C LYS A 244 -32.35 22.00 -14.33
N VAL A 245 -31.33 21.21 -14.04
CA VAL A 245 -30.99 20.76 -12.70
C VAL A 245 -30.00 21.75 -12.07
N SER A 246 -30.23 22.10 -10.81
CA SER A 246 -29.28 22.84 -9.98
C SER A 246 -29.19 22.16 -8.63
N GLN A 247 -28.01 22.15 -8.03
CA GLN A 247 -27.80 21.59 -6.71
C GLN A 247 -27.33 22.68 -5.75
N ASN A 248 -27.69 22.54 -4.47
CA ASN A 248 -27.26 23.44 -3.41
C ASN A 248 -26.71 22.63 -2.24
N GLN A 249 -25.49 22.97 -1.83
CA GLN A 249 -24.72 22.28 -0.81
C GLN A 249 -23.99 23.30 0.05
N LYS A 250 -23.76 22.97 1.32
CA LYS A 250 -22.93 23.79 2.21
C LYS A 250 -21.46 23.41 2.04
N LEU A 251 -20.85 23.92 0.98
CA LEU A 251 -19.44 23.67 0.68
C LEU A 251 -18.54 24.28 1.74
N ILE A 252 -17.56 23.50 2.18
CA ILE A 252 -16.49 23.93 3.07
C ILE A 252 -15.26 24.26 2.22
N PRO A 253 -14.66 25.45 2.36
CA PRO A 253 -13.40 25.77 1.72
C PRO A 253 -12.28 24.83 2.20
N ILE A 254 -11.47 24.35 1.26
CA ILE A 254 -10.39 23.40 1.51
C ILE A 254 -9.09 23.84 0.84
N THR A 255 -7.97 23.33 1.35
CA THR A 255 -6.69 23.26 0.63
C THR A 255 -6.44 21.83 0.16
N ALA A 256 -5.74 21.68 -0.98
CA ALA A 256 -5.32 20.39 -1.51
C ALA A 256 -3.79 20.37 -1.71
N GLU A 257 -3.16 19.26 -1.33
CA GLU A 257 -1.72 19.00 -1.48
C GLU A 257 -1.52 17.64 -2.15
N LYS A 258 -0.81 17.62 -3.29
CA LYS A 258 -0.50 16.37 -4.00
C LYS A 258 0.60 15.59 -3.28
N LEU A 259 0.42 14.27 -3.19
CA LEU A 259 1.38 13.32 -2.68
C LEU A 259 1.79 12.33 -3.80
N THR A 260 2.68 11.39 -3.48
CA THR A 260 3.04 10.28 -4.38
C THR A 260 1.88 9.27 -4.48
N GLY A 261 1.90 8.42 -5.51
CA GLY A 261 0.93 7.33 -5.64
C GLY A 261 -0.51 7.74 -5.98
N GLY A 262 -0.69 8.91 -6.61
CA GLY A 262 -2.03 9.40 -6.97
C GLY A 262 -2.84 9.99 -5.80
N TRP A 263 -2.23 10.08 -4.61
CA TRP A 263 -2.85 10.60 -3.41
C TRP A 263 -2.88 12.13 -3.38
N VAL A 264 -3.96 12.68 -2.84
CA VAL A 264 -4.11 14.10 -2.53
C VAL A 264 -4.61 14.24 -1.10
N LYS A 265 -3.95 15.11 -0.32
CA LYS A 265 -4.39 15.52 1.00
C LYS A 265 -5.31 16.73 0.89
N VAL A 266 -6.53 16.59 1.38
CA VAL A 266 -7.54 17.63 1.51
C VAL A 266 -7.68 18.02 2.97
N THR A 267 -7.71 19.32 3.25
CA THR A 267 -7.88 19.85 4.62
C THR A 267 -8.78 21.08 4.61
N PRO A 268 -9.75 21.22 5.53
CA PRO A 268 -10.52 22.45 5.70
C PRO A 268 -9.61 23.65 5.96
N THR A 269 -9.91 24.81 5.38
CA THR A 269 -9.15 26.04 5.64
C THR A 269 -9.41 26.65 7.02
N ALA A 270 -10.48 26.22 7.69
CA ALA A 270 -10.88 26.65 9.02
C ALA A 270 -11.39 25.47 9.85
N ALA A 271 -11.31 25.61 11.18
CA ALA A 271 -11.79 24.58 12.09
C ALA A 271 -13.29 24.31 11.87
N LEU A 272 -13.61 23.04 11.66
CA LEU A 272 -14.98 22.55 11.54
C LEU A 272 -15.67 22.59 12.91
N ALA A 273 -16.91 23.05 12.92
CA ALA A 273 -17.76 22.89 14.09
C ALA A 273 -18.15 21.40 14.26
N PRO A 274 -18.46 20.94 15.48
CA PRO A 274 -19.03 19.61 15.66
C PRO A 274 -20.29 19.41 14.81
N GLY A 275 -20.40 18.26 14.16
CA GLY A 275 -21.50 17.96 13.24
C GLY A 275 -21.11 16.96 12.15
N GLU A 276 -21.99 16.84 11.16
CA GLU A 276 -21.89 15.84 10.09
C GLU A 276 -21.35 16.47 8.81
N TYR A 277 -20.44 15.77 8.16
CA TYR A 277 -19.73 16.21 6.96
C TYR A 277 -19.60 15.06 5.97
N ALA A 278 -19.31 15.38 4.71
CA ALA A 278 -18.94 14.38 3.72
C ALA A 278 -17.94 14.94 2.71
N VAL A 279 -17.08 14.08 2.19
CA VAL A 279 -16.36 14.33 0.94
C VAL A 279 -17.27 13.94 -0.20
N ALA A 280 -17.46 14.85 -1.16
CA ALA A 280 -18.25 14.64 -2.35
C ALA A 280 -17.45 15.00 -3.60
N GLU A 281 -17.68 14.23 -4.65
CA GLU A 281 -17.10 14.46 -5.97
C GLU A 281 -18.06 15.31 -6.82
N MET A 282 -17.54 16.31 -7.51
CA MET A 282 -18.29 17.17 -8.43
C MET A 282 -18.08 16.72 -9.88
N LEU A 283 -19.13 16.25 -10.53
CA LEU A 283 -19.16 15.76 -11.91
C LEU A 283 -19.39 16.89 -12.93
N GLY A 284 -18.73 18.04 -12.71
CA GLY A 284 -18.86 19.23 -13.56
C GLY A 284 -20.31 19.73 -13.70
N LYS A 285 -20.85 19.69 -14.92
CA LYS A 285 -22.22 20.17 -15.22
C LYS A 285 -23.31 19.25 -14.69
N GLU A 286 -23.00 17.98 -14.41
CA GLU A 286 -23.96 17.00 -13.89
C GLU A 286 -24.24 17.20 -12.40
N GLY A 287 -23.41 18.01 -11.73
CA GLY A 287 -23.53 18.31 -10.31
C GLY A 287 -22.69 17.36 -9.46
N MET A 288 -23.06 17.20 -8.20
CA MET A 288 -22.39 16.34 -7.24
C MET A 288 -22.78 14.87 -7.43
N ASN A 289 -21.81 13.98 -7.26
CA ASN A 289 -22.01 12.54 -7.16
C ASN A 289 -22.92 12.22 -5.95
N LEU A 290 -23.86 11.29 -6.13
CA LEU A 290 -24.77 10.88 -5.06
C LEU A 290 -24.10 9.95 -4.05
N PHE A 291 -22.98 9.33 -4.44
CA PHE A 291 -22.13 8.55 -3.55
C PHE A 291 -21.09 9.46 -2.91
N VAL A 292 -21.12 9.52 -1.58
CA VAL A 292 -20.27 10.40 -0.78
C VAL A 292 -19.58 9.63 0.35
N TRP A 293 -18.49 10.18 0.86
CA TRP A 293 -17.77 9.62 2.01
C TRP A 293 -18.05 10.46 3.24
N ASP A 294 -18.97 10.02 4.08
CA ASP A 294 -19.42 10.77 5.27
C ASP A 294 -18.53 10.52 6.50
N PHE A 295 -18.43 11.55 7.33
CA PHE A 295 -17.75 11.50 8.61
C PHE A 295 -18.37 12.53 9.56
N GLY A 296 -18.33 12.26 10.85
CA GLY A 296 -18.68 13.23 11.89
C GLY A 296 -17.43 13.96 12.39
N VAL A 297 -17.60 15.19 12.89
CA VAL A 297 -16.59 15.88 13.68
C VAL A 297 -17.10 15.90 15.12
N ASN A 298 -16.45 15.15 15.99
CA ASN A 298 -16.79 15.07 17.40
C ASN A 298 -15.56 14.70 18.23
N PRO A 299 -14.87 15.70 18.83
CA PRO A 299 -13.71 15.46 19.68
C PRO A 299 -13.95 14.56 20.90
N SER A 300 -15.22 14.33 21.28
CA SER A 300 -15.61 13.49 22.42
C SER A 300 -16.23 12.14 22.00
N ALA A 301 -16.16 11.78 20.71
CA ALA A 301 -16.65 10.49 20.25
C ALA A 301 -15.84 9.32 20.85
N PRO A 302 -16.41 8.11 20.89
CA PRO A 302 -15.65 6.88 21.10
C PRO A 302 -14.67 6.63 19.94
N ALA A 303 -13.67 5.78 20.19
CA ALA A 303 -12.70 5.37 19.17
C ALA A 303 -13.38 4.76 17.94
N ASN A 304 -12.81 5.01 16.76
CA ASN A 304 -13.25 4.37 15.53
C ASN A 304 -12.92 2.86 15.56
N ALA A 305 -13.88 2.01 15.18
CA ALA A 305 -13.73 0.56 15.29
C ALA A 305 -12.68 -0.03 14.32
N THR A 306 -12.49 0.58 13.15
CA THR A 306 -11.68 0.09 12.04
C THR A 306 -10.42 0.94 11.80
N SER A 307 -9.86 1.53 12.86
CA SER A 307 -8.66 2.38 12.77
C SER A 307 -7.36 1.58 12.59
N TRP A 308 -6.51 2.00 11.65
CA TRP A 308 -5.12 1.56 11.56
C TRP A 308 -4.22 2.42 12.46
N LYS A 309 -3.45 1.74 13.31
CA LYS A 309 -2.53 2.37 14.26
C LYS A 309 -1.12 2.42 13.67
N PRO A 310 -0.26 3.33 14.17
CA PRO A 310 1.12 3.38 13.73
C PRO A 310 1.79 2.01 13.87
N GLU A 311 2.41 1.54 12.79
CA GLU A 311 3.30 0.40 12.87
C GLU A 311 4.46 0.74 13.79
N PRO A 312 4.85 -0.16 14.71
CA PRO A 312 6.03 0.04 15.52
C PRO A 312 7.22 0.21 14.56
N SER A 313 7.94 1.32 14.69
CA SER A 313 9.14 1.57 13.89
C SER A 313 10.06 0.37 13.98
N VAL A 314 10.18 -0.39 12.89
CA VAL A 314 11.21 -1.40 12.75
C VAL A 314 12.51 -0.61 12.70
N THR A 315 13.14 -0.46 13.85
CA THR A 315 14.53 -0.01 13.87
C THR A 315 15.27 -1.09 13.10
N PRO A 316 15.94 -0.79 11.97
CA PRO A 316 16.75 -1.79 11.31
C PRO A 316 17.76 -2.22 12.35
N ASP A 317 17.60 -3.45 12.84
CA ASP A 317 18.49 -4.04 13.81
C ASP A 317 19.85 -4.02 13.14
N LYS A 318 20.70 -3.06 13.54
CA LYS A 318 22.11 -3.04 13.13
C LYS A 318 22.60 -4.41 13.47
N ALA A 319 22.88 -5.22 12.45
CA ALA A 319 23.45 -6.55 12.57
C ALA A 319 24.64 -6.48 13.55
N LYS A 320 24.37 -6.76 14.82
CA LYS A 320 25.31 -6.68 15.92
C LYS A 320 25.71 -8.12 16.17
N GLY A 321 26.85 -8.49 15.60
CA GLY A 321 27.60 -9.66 16.04
C GLY A 321 27.32 -10.95 15.27
N LEU A 322 27.85 -11.03 14.05
CA LEU A 322 28.42 -12.28 13.54
C LEU A 322 29.90 -12.04 13.23
N ASP A 323 30.62 -11.58 14.25
CA ASP A 323 32.08 -11.67 14.28
C ASP A 323 32.47 -12.29 15.62
N LYS A 324 32.50 -13.63 15.61
CA LYS A 324 33.20 -14.52 16.55
C LYS A 324 32.69 -15.95 16.34
N ARG A 325 33.25 -16.63 15.36
CA ARG A 325 33.64 -18.04 15.51
C ARG A 325 34.97 -18.24 14.80
N GLN A 326 36.02 -18.24 15.61
CA GLN A 326 37.25 -18.98 15.34
C GLN A 326 36.94 -20.45 15.12
#